data_AF-A0A7G9YIX3-F1
#
_entry.id   AF-A0A7G9YIX3-F1
#
_cell.length_a   1.000
_cell.length_b   1.000
_cell.length_c   1.000
_cell.angle_alpha   90.00
_cell.angle_beta   90.00
_cell.angle_gamma   90.00
#
_symmetry.space_group_name_H-M   'P 1'
#
loop_
_entity.id
_entity.type
_entity.pdbx_description
1 polymer ?
#
loop_
_entity_poly.entity_id
_entity_poly.type
_entity_poly.pdbx_seq_one_letter_code
_entity_poly.pdbx_strand_id
1 'polypeptide(L)'
;MGRYRDNEIDLLAMNRKSKEILFIECKWKNLRPYDAKKELDKLEEKSAYVRWDSYNKNFGLVAKSIDKKEELRESGYQVMDLEDFAESIAIARSQTYSRAQPHFQP
;
A
#
# COMPACT_ATOMS: atom_id res chain seq x y z
N MET A 1 -19.06 -12.67 -21.00
CA MET A 1 -19.72 -12.29 -19.74
C MET A 1 -18.64 -12.10 -18.69
N GLY A 2 -18.09 -10.90 -18.53
CA GLY A 2 -16.99 -10.64 -17.59
C GLY A 2 -17.48 -10.72 -16.15
N ARG A 3 -16.73 -11.41 -15.27
CA ARG A 3 -17.06 -11.46 -13.84
C ARG A 3 -16.68 -10.11 -13.24
N TYR A 4 -17.54 -9.53 -12.39
CA TYR A 4 -17.27 -8.28 -11.65
C TYR A 4 -15.91 -8.26 -10.89
N ARG A 5 -15.29 -9.42 -10.66
CA ARG A 5 -13.98 -9.56 -9.97
C ARG A 5 -12.78 -9.13 -10.80
N ASP A 6 -12.87 -9.07 -12.12
CA ASP A 6 -11.66 -8.86 -12.94
C ASP A 6 -11.13 -7.42 -12.84
N ASN A 7 -11.97 -6.46 -12.43
CA ASN A 7 -11.65 -5.03 -12.32
C ASN A 7 -11.69 -4.48 -10.88
N GLU A 8 -11.77 -5.33 -9.86
CA GLU A 8 -11.82 -4.89 -8.46
C GLU A 8 -10.49 -4.28 -8.02
N ILE A 9 -10.55 -3.14 -7.33
CA ILE A 9 -9.41 -2.49 -6.66
C ILE A 9 -9.74 -2.48 -5.17
N ASP A 10 -8.92 -3.14 -4.35
CA ASP A 10 -9.21 -3.36 -2.93
C ASP A 10 -9.23 -2.06 -2.12
N LEU A 11 -8.31 -1.13 -2.44
CA LEU A 11 -8.29 0.19 -1.80
C LEU A 11 -7.84 1.30 -2.77
N LEU A 12 -8.50 2.45 -2.63
CA LEU A 12 -8.19 3.68 -3.34
C LEU A 12 -8.12 4.84 -2.35
N ALA A 13 -7.00 5.54 -2.33
CA ALA A 13 -6.83 6.78 -1.58
C ALA A 13 -6.56 7.94 -2.54
N MET A 14 -7.07 9.14 -2.25
CA MET A 14 -6.85 10.31 -3.10
C MET A 14 -6.55 11.56 -2.29
N ASN A 15 -5.67 12.40 -2.82
CA ASN A 15 -5.41 13.75 -2.32
C ASN A 15 -5.72 14.76 -3.42
N ARG A 16 -6.79 15.54 -3.22
CA ARG A 16 -7.26 16.53 -4.20
C ARG A 16 -6.35 17.76 -4.31
N LYS A 17 -5.63 18.10 -3.24
CA LYS A 17 -4.76 19.27 -3.20
C LYS A 17 -3.47 19.01 -3.98
N SER A 18 -2.83 17.86 -3.75
CA SER A 18 -1.63 17.45 -4.49
C SER A 18 -1.94 16.78 -5.83
N LYS A 19 -3.22 16.48 -6.11
CA LYS A 19 -3.67 15.72 -7.29
C LYS A 19 -3.01 14.34 -7.37
N GLU A 20 -3.02 13.61 -6.27
CA GLU A 20 -2.47 12.26 -6.18
C GLU A 20 -3.57 11.23 -5.94
N ILE A 21 -3.39 10.05 -6.51
CA ILE A 21 -4.24 8.89 -6.26
C ILE A 21 -3.36 7.67 -6.03
N LEU A 22 -3.72 6.85 -5.05
CA LEU A 22 -3.03 5.61 -4.70
C LEU A 22 -4.01 4.46 -4.85
N PHE A 23 -3.65 3.49 -5.69
CA PHE A 23 -4.35 2.23 -5.86
C PHE A 23 -3.61 1.13 -5.11
N ILE A 24 -4.31 0.29 -4.36
CA ILE A 24 -3.71 -0.82 -3.63
C ILE A 24 -4.47 -2.12 -3.91
N GLU A 25 -3.71 -3.19 -4.13
CA GLU A 25 -4.19 -4.57 -4.13
C GLU A 25 -3.69 -5.29 -2.87
N CYS A 26 -4.53 -6.15 -2.29
CA CYS A 26 -4.26 -6.92 -1.09
C CYS A 26 -4.24 -8.43 -1.41
N LYS A 27 -3.16 -9.13 -1.02
CA LYS A 27 -2.98 -10.56 -1.26
C LYS A 27 -2.64 -11.31 0.04
N TRP A 28 -3.53 -12.20 0.49
CA TRP A 28 -3.27 -13.05 1.66
C TRP A 28 -2.39 -14.27 1.35
N LYS A 29 -1.20 -14.04 0.81
CA LYS A 29 -0.20 -15.06 0.45
C LYS A 29 1.21 -14.48 0.53
N ASN A 30 2.21 -15.37 0.56
CA ASN A 30 3.61 -15.00 0.40
C ASN A 30 3.89 -14.83 -1.09
N LEU A 31 4.62 -13.78 -1.47
CA LEU A 31 4.89 -13.44 -2.86
C LEU A 31 6.39 -13.40 -3.14
N ARG A 32 6.79 -14.05 -4.23
CA ARG A 32 8.11 -13.87 -4.84
C ARG A 32 8.12 -12.58 -5.68
N PRO A 33 9.29 -12.04 -6.05
CA PRO A 33 9.38 -10.76 -6.74
C PRO A 33 8.58 -10.74 -8.05
N TYR A 34 8.67 -11.81 -8.85
CA TYR A 34 7.92 -11.95 -10.10
C TYR A 34 6.40 -11.96 -9.88
N ASP A 35 5.93 -12.69 -8.86
CA ASP A 35 4.51 -12.79 -8.57
C ASP A 35 3.96 -11.45 -8.05
N ALA A 36 4.72 -10.74 -7.22
CA ALA A 36 4.38 -9.40 -6.74
C ALA A 36 4.28 -8.39 -7.88
N LYS A 37 5.29 -8.35 -8.78
CA LYS A 37 5.27 -7.48 -9.96
C LYS A 37 4.06 -7.77 -10.85
N LYS A 38 3.73 -9.05 -11.05
CA LYS A 38 2.53 -9.44 -11.82
C LYS A 38 1.21 -8.94 -11.21
N GLU A 39 1.09 -8.86 -9.89
CA GLU A 39 -0.13 -8.28 -9.27
C GLU A 39 -0.14 -6.74 -9.43
N LEU A 40 1.01 -6.08 -9.34
CA LEU A 40 1.13 -4.63 -9.59
C LEU A 40 0.79 -4.27 -11.04
N ASP A 41 1.28 -5.04 -12.03
CA ASP A 41 0.97 -4.82 -13.44
C ASP A 41 -0.54 -4.90 -13.71
N LYS A 42 -1.22 -5.89 -13.14
CA LYS A 42 -2.68 -5.99 -13.22
C LYS A 42 -3.37 -4.81 -12.54
N LEU A 43 -2.86 -4.33 -11.41
CA LEU A 43 -3.43 -3.18 -10.71
C LEU A 43 -3.33 -1.91 -11.56
N GLU A 44 -2.20 -1.72 -12.26
CA GLU A 44 -2.02 -0.64 -13.23
C GLU A 44 -3.04 -0.74 -14.37
N GLU A 45 -3.24 -1.93 -14.94
CA GLU A 45 -4.25 -2.18 -15.97
C GLU A 45 -5.68 -1.85 -15.47
N LYS A 46 -6.03 -2.29 -14.26
CA LYS A 46 -7.33 -2.00 -13.65
C LYS A 46 -7.54 -0.51 -13.40
N SER A 47 -6.48 0.24 -13.08
CA SER A 47 -6.57 1.68 -12.82
C SER A 47 -7.00 2.50 -14.04
N ALA A 48 -6.86 1.96 -15.26
CA ALA A 48 -7.33 2.59 -16.48
C ALA A 48 -8.87 2.77 -16.49
N TYR A 49 -9.62 1.97 -15.73
CA TYR A 49 -11.07 2.12 -15.59
C TYR A 49 -11.47 3.26 -14.62
N VAL A 50 -10.51 3.84 -13.89
CA VAL A 50 -10.72 4.95 -12.96
C VAL A 50 -10.36 6.26 -13.65
N ARG A 51 -11.38 7.02 -14.09
CA ARG A 51 -11.26 8.26 -14.88
C ARG A 51 -10.76 9.46 -14.06
N TRP A 52 -9.48 9.43 -13.72
CA TRP A 52 -8.77 10.47 -12.96
C TRP A 52 -7.40 10.77 -13.60
N ASP A 53 -7.39 11.02 -14.91
CA ASP A 53 -6.14 11.10 -15.69
C ASP A 53 -5.32 12.37 -15.44
N SER A 54 -5.90 13.38 -14.78
CA SER A 54 -5.17 14.59 -14.34
C SER A 54 -4.46 14.42 -13.00
N TYR A 55 -4.53 13.22 -12.39
CA TYR A 55 -3.91 12.91 -11.10
C TYR A 55 -2.68 12.02 -11.30
N ASN A 56 -1.65 12.24 -10.49
CA ASN A 56 -0.48 11.37 -10.41
C ASN A 56 -0.91 10.04 -9.77
N LYS A 57 -0.81 8.96 -10.53
CA LYS A 57 -1.21 7.61 -10.11
C LYS A 57 -0.03 6.92 -9.44
N ASN A 58 -0.26 6.44 -8.23
CA ASN A 58 0.66 5.63 -7.45
C ASN A 58 0.04 4.25 -7.23
N PHE A 59 0.90 3.24 -7.07
CA PHE A 59 0.47 1.85 -7.00
C PHE A 59 1.11 1.18 -5.79
N GLY A 60 0.33 0.34 -5.11
CA GLY A 60 0.77 -0.37 -3.93
C GLY A 60 0.27 -1.80 -3.88
N LEU A 61 0.99 -2.59 -3.08
CA LEU A 61 0.70 -4.01 -2.87
C LEU A 61 0.87 -4.31 -1.39
N VAL A 62 -0.17 -4.89 -0.80
CA VAL A 62 -0.13 -5.43 0.56
C VAL A 62 -0.18 -6.95 0.48
N ALA A 63 0.72 -7.65 1.15
CA ALA A 63 0.66 -9.11 1.21
C ALA A 63 1.02 -9.69 2.58
N LYS A 64 0.98 -11.03 2.71
CA LYS A 64 1.40 -11.71 3.95
C LYS A 64 2.91 -11.56 4.16
N SER A 65 3.70 -11.80 3.11
CA SER A 65 5.13 -11.51 3.01
C SER A 65 5.51 -11.26 1.54
N ILE A 66 6.52 -10.43 1.29
CA ILE A 66 7.00 -10.14 -0.07
C ILE A 66 8.53 -10.23 -0.10
N ASP A 67 9.05 -11.21 -0.84
CA ASP A 67 10.49 -11.38 -1.02
C ASP A 67 11.05 -10.19 -1.82
N LYS A 68 12.20 -9.64 -1.39
CA LYS A 68 12.88 -8.51 -2.03
C LYS A 68 11.97 -7.28 -2.25
N LYS A 69 11.05 -7.01 -1.31
CA LYS A 69 10.11 -5.88 -1.39
C LYS A 69 10.77 -4.51 -1.57
N GLU A 70 12.01 -4.34 -1.11
CA GLU A 70 12.78 -3.10 -1.33
C GLU A 70 13.04 -2.82 -2.80
N GLU A 71 13.29 -3.83 -3.64
CA GLU A 71 13.50 -3.62 -5.09
C GLU A 71 12.24 -3.03 -5.76
N LEU A 72 11.05 -3.40 -5.27
CA LEU A 72 9.78 -2.84 -5.72
C LEU A 72 9.58 -1.41 -5.20
N ARG A 73 9.98 -1.13 -3.95
CA ARG A 73 9.93 0.22 -3.36
C ARG A 73 10.85 1.20 -4.09
N GLU A 74 12.07 0.77 -4.41
CA GLU A 74 13.03 1.53 -5.23
C GLU A 74 12.48 1.83 -6.63
N SER A 75 11.62 0.95 -7.15
CA SER A 75 10.90 1.14 -8.42
C SER A 75 9.68 2.08 -8.31
N GLY A 76 9.43 2.67 -7.13
CA GLY A 76 8.36 3.64 -6.88
C GLY A 76 7.05 3.06 -6.35
N TYR A 77 6.97 1.75 -6.08
CA TYR A 77 5.76 1.10 -5.57
C TYR A 77 5.61 1.23 -4.05
N GLN A 78 4.38 1.43 -3.59
CA GLN A 78 4.02 1.44 -2.16
C GLN A 78 3.77 0.01 -1.68
N VAL A 79 4.82 -0.70 -1.29
CA VAL A 79 4.75 -2.13 -0.94
C VAL A 79 4.85 -2.34 0.56
N MET A 80 3.95 -3.12 1.13
CA MET A 80 3.94 -3.49 2.56
C MET A 80 3.59 -4.97 2.77
N ASP A 81 4.13 -5.56 3.82
CA ASP A 81 3.69 -6.83 4.36
C ASP A 81 3.42 -6.76 5.86
N LEU A 82 3.09 -7.91 6.48
CA LEU A 82 2.73 -7.96 7.90
C LEU A 82 3.89 -7.59 8.84
N GLU A 83 5.14 -7.75 8.42
CA GLU A 83 6.29 -7.30 9.20
C GLU A 83 6.30 -5.76 9.28
N ASP A 84 6.08 -5.08 8.15
CA ASP A 84 5.97 -3.61 8.13
C ASP A 84 4.81 -3.11 9.00
N PHE A 85 3.68 -3.83 9.03
CA PHE A 85 2.57 -3.49 9.92
C PHE A 85 2.92 -3.66 11.39
N ALA A 86 3.60 -4.74 11.76
CA ALA A 86 4.02 -4.97 13.13
C ALA A 86 4.95 -3.86 13.64
N GLU A 87 5.91 -3.44 12.80
CA GLU A 87 6.81 -2.32 13.08
C GLU A 87 6.02 -1.01 13.26
N SER A 88 5.10 -0.70 12.34
CA SER A 88 4.30 0.53 12.41
C SER A 88 3.45 0.61 13.68
N ILE A 89 2.89 -0.50 14.13
CA ILE A 89 2.10 -0.60 15.37
C ILE A 89 3.01 -0.40 16.58
N ALA A 90 4.20 -0.99 16.58
CA ALA A 90 5.17 -0.81 17.67
C ALA A 90 5.59 0.66 17.80
N ILE A 91 5.86 1.33 16.68
CA ILE A 91 6.19 2.77 16.63
C ILE A 91 5.01 3.63 17.11
N ALA A 92 3.81 3.36 16.62
CA ALA A 92 2.62 4.11 17.04
C ALA A 92 2.40 3.98 18.56
N ARG A 93 2.64 2.79 19.13
CA ARG A 93 2.54 2.55 20.58
C ARG A 93 3.60 3.32 21.38
N SER A 94 4.85 3.36 20.92
CA SER A 94 5.92 4.10 21.62
C SER A 94 5.68 5.60 21.63
N GLN A 95 5.16 6.17 20.54
CA GLN A 95 4.78 7.59 20.45
C GLN A 95 3.55 7.94 21.30
N THR A 96 2.60 7.01 21.40
CA THR A 96 1.45 7.18 22.29
C THR A 96 1.87 7.15 23.76
N TYR A 97 2.81 6.27 24.11
CA TYR A 97 3.36 6.18 25.47
C TYR A 97 4.16 7.42 25.88
N SER A 98 5.00 7.96 24.99
CA SER A 98 5.76 9.19 25.27
C SER A 98 4.88 10.45 25.40
N ARG A 99 3.75 10.50 24.69
CA ARG A 99 2.75 11.58 24.82
C ARG A 99 1.88 11.49 26.07
N ALA A 100 1.81 10.33 26.71
CA ALA A 100 0.94 10.08 27.87
C ALA A 100 1.64 10.26 29.23
N GLN A 101 2.96 10.53 29.27
CA GLN A 101 3.68 10.82 30.51
C GLN A 101 3.43 12.30 30.92
N PRO A 102 2.72 12.59 32.02
CA PRO A 102 2.68 13.94 32.55
C PRO A 102 4.07 14.27 33.11
N HIS A 103 4.64 15.39 32.67
CA HIS A 103 5.84 15.95 33.31
C HIS A 103 5.55 16.24 34.78
N PHE A 104 5.87 15.30 35.67
CA PHE A 104 6.15 15.63 37.06
C PHE A 104 7.57 16.18 37.10
N GLN A 105 7.69 17.50 37.03
CA GLN A 105 8.91 18.16 37.51
C GLN A 105 8.88 18.11 39.05
N PRO A 106 9.99 17.76 39.70
CA PRO A 106 10.05 17.58 41.15
C PRO A 106 9.73 18.85 41.94
#